data_AF-A0A536L1P7-F1
#
_entry.id   AF-A0A536L1P7-F1
#
_cell.length_a   1.000
_cell.length_b   1.000
_cell.length_c   1.000
_cell.angle_alpha   90.00
_cell.angle_beta   90.00
_cell.angle_gamma   90.00
#
_symmetry.space_group_name_H-M   'P 1'
#
loop_
_entity.id
_entity.type
_entity.pdbx_description
1 polymer ?
#
loop_
_entity_poly.entity_id
_entity_poly.type
_entity_poly.pdbx_seq_one_letter_code
_entity_poly.pdbx_strand_id
1 'polypeptide(L)'
;MLTASELWRRLKIPAGGRVALFNPPPGYAESLGAVAPPEGESAEVVQLFAPDRATLEHDFAAARAALKPGGLFWVGFPSPDSGRASDLSRNHGWGVLHTAGLTATDELSLDSHWDAIRFEVGGDIPGADMLPVGRQASPVFRVVRLAALPIFKLMFRFDVEGRARIPKGPYVLIANHLGWMDAISLLLLFPPEPRIHYLADPSSMMRNRPLWALVRAAGGIVPVDRAQRSNTALFRHVARCLEKGGVVAVFPEGDFGPREGELLPFKKGFAHFAVDAGVQVLPVALAGMKEIWLGKRLCVRIGEPISTAGKSVDEVHRLGQDAVTALLPRYTEPTGRKPLRRWLTGLF
;
A
#
# COMPACT_ATOMS: atom_id res chain seq x y z
N MET A 1 12.37 2.33 31.77
CA MET A 1 12.86 1.09 31.13
C MET A 1 11.94 -0.04 31.54
N LEU A 2 11.55 -0.89 30.60
CA LEU A 2 10.70 -2.05 30.86
C LEU A 2 11.49 -3.07 31.70
N THR A 3 10.83 -3.81 32.59
CA THR A 3 11.48 -4.93 33.31
C THR A 3 11.75 -6.09 32.33
N ALA A 4 12.73 -6.95 32.64
CA ALA A 4 13.03 -8.13 31.81
C ALA A 4 11.78 -8.99 31.56
N SER A 5 11.00 -9.27 32.62
CA SER A 5 9.74 -10.01 32.51
C SER A 5 8.72 -9.34 31.58
N GLU A 6 8.68 -8.01 31.58
CA GLU A 6 7.79 -7.24 30.72
C GLU A 6 8.24 -7.21 29.26
N LEU A 7 9.55 -7.11 28.99
CA LEU A 7 10.12 -7.25 27.65
C LEU A 7 9.82 -8.63 27.07
N TRP A 8 10.04 -9.70 27.84
CA TRP A 8 9.72 -11.07 27.41
C TRP A 8 8.26 -11.22 27.00
N ARG A 9 7.36 -10.71 27.83
CA ARG A 9 5.92 -10.75 27.56
C ARG A 9 5.56 -9.97 26.29
N ARG A 10 6.10 -8.75 26.12
CA ARG A 10 5.78 -7.89 24.96
C ARG A 10 6.40 -8.40 23.66
N LEU A 11 7.59 -8.98 23.72
CA LEU A 11 8.27 -9.64 22.60
C LEU A 11 7.72 -11.05 22.32
N LYS A 12 6.78 -11.54 23.15
CA LYS A 12 6.13 -12.85 23.07
C LYS A 12 7.13 -14.02 23.14
N ILE A 13 8.24 -13.84 23.86
CA ILE A 13 9.28 -14.86 23.99
C ILE A 13 8.73 -16.03 24.83
N PRO A 14 8.76 -17.28 24.33
CA PRO A 14 8.27 -18.43 25.08
C PRO A 14 9.16 -18.68 26.30
N ALA A 15 8.59 -19.17 27.41
CA ALA A 15 9.34 -19.46 28.63
C ALA A 15 10.51 -20.44 28.35
N GLY A 16 11.73 -20.05 28.73
CA GLY A 16 12.95 -20.82 28.43
C GLY A 16 13.42 -20.75 26.97
N GLY A 17 12.78 -19.92 26.13
CA GLY A 17 13.18 -19.70 24.75
C GLY A 17 14.56 -19.04 24.64
N ARG A 18 15.29 -19.40 23.59
CA ARG A 18 16.59 -18.82 23.25
C ARG A 18 16.40 -17.67 22.29
N VAL A 19 17.22 -16.64 22.48
CA VAL A 19 17.17 -15.40 21.70
C VAL A 19 18.51 -15.18 21.04
N ALA A 20 18.53 -15.13 19.71
CA ALA A 20 19.68 -14.68 18.95
C ALA A 20 19.57 -13.17 18.70
N LEU A 21 20.53 -12.40 19.21
CA LEU A 21 20.57 -10.95 19.06
C LEU A 21 21.60 -10.57 17.99
N PHE A 22 21.21 -9.73 17.05
CA PHE A 22 22.08 -9.14 16.04
C PHE A 22 22.14 -7.63 16.27
N ASN A 23 23.36 -7.10 16.42
CA ASN A 23 23.66 -5.69 16.69
C ASN A 23 22.92 -5.06 17.90
N PRO A 24 22.73 -5.77 19.03
CA PRO A 24 21.96 -5.22 20.14
C PRO A 24 22.58 -3.91 20.67
N PRO A 25 21.76 -2.93 21.09
CA PRO A 25 22.29 -1.74 21.76
C PRO A 25 22.99 -2.14 23.07
N PRO A 26 23.97 -1.35 23.54
CA PRO A 26 24.69 -1.64 24.79
C PRO A 26 23.74 -1.83 25.98
N GLY A 27 23.93 -2.91 26.75
CA GLY A 27 23.10 -3.23 27.91
C GLY A 27 21.77 -3.94 27.58
N TYR A 28 21.43 -4.11 26.29
CA TYR A 28 20.15 -4.70 25.90
C TYR A 28 20.08 -6.18 26.25
N ALA A 29 21.15 -6.95 25.99
CA ALA A 29 21.17 -8.38 26.25
C ALA A 29 20.95 -8.71 27.74
N GLU A 30 21.56 -7.92 28.63
CA GLU A 30 21.42 -8.03 30.09
C GLU A 30 20.02 -7.61 30.53
N SER A 31 19.48 -6.51 29.97
CA SER A 31 18.12 -6.04 30.30
C SER A 31 17.03 -7.01 29.85
N LEU A 32 17.25 -7.70 28.72
CA LEU A 32 16.38 -8.76 28.26
C LEU A 32 16.57 -10.03 29.08
N GLY A 33 17.74 -10.28 29.66
CA GLY A 33 18.06 -11.58 30.26
C GLY A 33 18.12 -12.69 29.20
N ALA A 34 18.62 -12.36 28.01
CA ALA A 34 18.64 -13.24 26.85
C ALA A 34 19.56 -14.45 27.07
N VAL A 35 19.09 -15.64 26.71
CA VAL A 35 19.92 -16.84 26.62
C VAL A 35 20.24 -17.08 25.15
N ALA A 36 21.51 -16.91 24.78
CA ALA A 36 21.96 -17.14 23.41
C ALA A 36 21.81 -18.63 23.04
N PRO A 37 21.49 -18.95 21.77
CA PRO A 37 21.55 -20.33 21.32
C PRO A 37 22.99 -20.86 21.35
N PRO A 38 23.20 -22.18 21.58
CA PRO A 38 24.49 -22.83 21.38
C PRO A 38 25.01 -22.60 19.96
N GLU A 39 26.33 -22.67 19.81
CA GLU A 39 26.98 -22.45 18.52
C GLU A 39 26.47 -23.43 17.46
N GLY A 40 25.96 -22.92 16.34
CA GLY A 40 25.38 -23.71 15.25
C GLY A 40 23.89 -24.09 15.43
N GLU A 41 23.26 -23.74 16.55
CA GLU A 41 21.82 -23.96 16.76
C GLU A 41 20.99 -22.71 16.40
N SER A 42 19.83 -22.94 15.79
CA SER A 42 18.84 -21.88 15.56
C SER A 42 18.13 -21.48 16.86
N ALA A 43 17.63 -20.24 16.93
CA ALA A 43 16.89 -19.69 18.07
C ALA A 43 15.38 -19.70 17.84
N GLU A 44 14.60 -19.78 18.93
CA GLU A 44 13.15 -19.57 18.92
C GLU A 44 12.80 -18.11 18.59
N VAL A 45 13.67 -17.17 18.98
CA VAL A 45 13.52 -15.75 18.72
C VAL A 45 14.81 -15.21 18.12
N VAL A 46 14.71 -14.48 17.01
CA VAL A 46 15.81 -13.66 16.49
C VAL A 46 15.39 -12.20 16.59
N GLN A 47 16.28 -11.36 17.09
CA GLN A 47 16.08 -9.91 17.09
C GLN A 47 17.27 -9.21 16.45
N LEU A 48 17.03 -8.54 15.34
CA LEU A 48 18.01 -7.77 14.57
C LEU A 48 17.80 -6.28 14.79
N PHE A 49 18.81 -5.58 15.27
CA PHE A 49 18.79 -4.12 15.36
C PHE A 49 19.47 -3.51 14.13
N ALA A 50 18.75 -2.65 13.42
CA ALA A 50 19.23 -1.97 12.24
C ALA A 50 19.03 -0.46 12.40
N PRO A 51 20.11 0.36 12.44
CA PRO A 51 19.98 1.81 12.49
C PRO A 51 19.45 2.40 11.17
N ASP A 52 19.63 1.69 10.06
CA ASP A 52 19.22 2.08 8.70
C ASP A 52 18.97 0.85 7.83
N ARG A 53 18.43 1.08 6.62
CA ARG A 53 18.12 0.02 5.66
C ARG A 53 19.35 -0.72 5.16
N ALA A 54 20.48 -0.04 5.01
CA ALA A 54 21.71 -0.67 4.53
C ALA A 54 22.17 -1.76 5.51
N THR A 55 22.13 -1.48 6.81
CA THR A 55 22.44 -2.45 7.87
C THR A 55 21.43 -3.59 7.87
N LEU A 56 20.14 -3.28 7.74
CA LEU A 56 19.09 -4.30 7.67
C LEU A 56 19.33 -5.25 6.48
N GLU A 57 19.61 -4.72 5.30
CA GLU A 57 19.85 -5.51 4.08
C GLU A 57 21.09 -6.40 4.20
N HIS A 58 22.16 -5.87 4.81
CA HIS A 58 23.41 -6.60 5.03
C HIS A 58 23.23 -7.78 6.01
N ASP A 59 22.60 -7.55 7.15
CA ASP A 59 22.55 -8.52 8.25
C ASP A 59 21.34 -9.47 8.21
N PHE A 60 20.34 -9.15 7.38
CA PHE A 60 19.11 -9.92 7.31
C PHE A 60 19.34 -11.40 7.00
N ALA A 61 20.23 -11.72 6.06
CA ALA A 61 20.47 -13.11 5.66
C ALA A 61 20.99 -13.97 6.82
N ALA A 62 21.95 -13.45 7.60
CA ALA A 62 22.51 -14.14 8.76
C ALA A 62 21.47 -14.26 9.90
N ALA A 63 20.75 -13.16 10.18
CA ALA A 63 19.69 -13.16 11.17
C ALA A 63 18.58 -14.17 10.82
N ARG A 64 18.20 -14.24 9.55
CA ARG A 64 17.17 -15.17 9.06
C ARG A 64 17.61 -16.63 9.19
N ALA A 65 18.87 -16.94 8.90
CA ALA A 65 19.42 -18.29 9.05
C ALA A 65 19.47 -18.78 10.51
N ALA A 66 19.61 -17.85 11.46
CA ALA A 66 19.57 -18.16 12.89
C ALA A 66 18.16 -18.46 13.42
N LEU A 67 17.09 -18.24 12.66
CA LEU A 67 15.71 -18.44 13.13
C LEU A 67 15.22 -19.87 12.90
N LYS A 68 14.67 -20.51 13.94
CA LYS A 68 13.96 -21.79 13.80
C LYS A 68 12.71 -21.64 12.90
N PRO A 69 12.30 -22.69 12.17
CA PRO A 69 10.98 -22.71 11.52
C PRO A 69 9.87 -22.39 12.53
N GLY A 70 9.02 -21.41 12.22
CA GLY A 70 7.95 -20.94 13.12
C GLY A 70 8.42 -20.05 14.28
N GLY A 71 9.71 -19.69 14.35
CA GLY A 71 10.26 -18.77 15.35
C GLY A 71 9.82 -17.31 15.14
N LEU A 72 10.07 -16.47 16.15
CA LEU A 72 9.71 -15.06 16.15
C LEU A 72 10.87 -14.21 15.62
N PHE A 73 10.63 -13.43 14.57
CA PHE A 73 11.63 -12.51 14.03
C PHE A 73 11.27 -11.07 14.40
N TRP A 74 12.14 -10.37 15.12
CA TRP A 74 11.96 -8.96 15.49
C TRP A 74 13.03 -8.11 14.85
N VAL A 75 12.65 -6.92 14.37
CA VAL A 75 13.60 -5.92 13.87
C VAL A 75 13.46 -4.65 14.69
N GLY A 76 14.54 -4.26 15.37
CA GLY A 76 14.67 -3.00 16.08
C GLY A 76 15.18 -1.91 15.15
N PHE A 77 14.59 -0.72 15.21
CA PHE A 77 14.97 0.47 14.43
C PHE A 77 14.89 1.74 15.29
N PRO A 78 15.59 2.83 14.92
CA PRO A 78 15.58 4.05 15.71
C PRO A 78 14.17 4.61 15.90
N SER A 79 13.83 4.92 17.15
CA SER A 79 12.58 5.60 17.50
C SER A 79 12.59 7.03 16.94
N PRO A 80 11.45 7.61 16.53
CA PRO A 80 11.39 9.01 16.08
C PRO A 80 11.96 10.00 17.12
N ASP A 81 11.82 9.66 18.40
CA ASP A 81 12.28 10.49 19.52
C ASP A 81 13.78 10.31 19.83
N SER A 82 14.47 9.39 19.14
CA SER A 82 15.88 9.08 19.42
C SER A 82 16.85 10.15 18.90
N GLY A 83 16.36 11.11 18.10
CA GLY A 83 17.19 12.12 17.43
C GLY A 83 18.16 11.56 16.39
N ARG A 84 18.04 10.29 16.00
CA ARG A 84 18.89 9.66 14.98
C ARG A 84 18.19 9.70 13.63
N ALA A 85 18.90 10.14 12.59
CA ALA A 85 18.40 10.03 11.23
C ALA A 85 18.39 8.56 10.81
N SER A 86 17.25 8.07 10.32
CA SER A 86 17.08 6.73 9.79
C SER A 86 16.14 6.76 8.60
N ASP A 87 16.39 5.92 7.60
CA ASP A 87 15.48 5.66 6.49
C ASP A 87 14.56 4.45 6.74
N LEU A 88 14.64 3.90 7.96
CA LEU A 88 13.66 2.97 8.53
C LEU A 88 12.65 3.75 9.36
N SER A 89 11.39 3.34 9.28
CA SER A 89 10.33 3.85 10.15
C SER A 89 9.28 2.77 10.34
N ARG A 90 8.31 3.02 11.22
CA ARG A 90 7.13 2.15 11.40
C ARG A 90 6.46 1.74 10.08
N ASN A 91 6.59 2.58 9.05
CA ASN A 91 5.88 2.45 7.79
C ASN A 91 6.79 2.16 6.58
N HIS A 92 8.12 2.27 6.70
CA HIS A 92 9.03 2.27 5.56
C HIS A 92 10.34 1.56 5.85
N GLY A 93 10.99 1.05 4.79
CA GLY A 93 12.34 0.48 4.87
C GLY A 93 12.42 -1.05 4.97
N TRP A 94 11.27 -1.74 4.90
CA TRP A 94 11.15 -3.18 5.11
C TRP A 94 11.27 -4.04 3.84
N GLY A 95 11.78 -3.47 2.73
CA GLY A 95 11.77 -4.11 1.41
C GLY A 95 12.44 -5.49 1.36
N VAL A 96 13.57 -5.66 2.05
CA VAL A 96 14.28 -6.95 2.12
C VAL A 96 13.48 -8.03 2.85
N LEU A 97 12.73 -7.64 3.90
CA LEU A 97 11.89 -8.54 4.68
C LEU A 97 10.67 -8.98 3.85
N HIS A 98 10.03 -8.03 3.16
CA HIS A 98 8.91 -8.33 2.28
C HIS A 98 9.30 -9.21 1.08
N THR A 99 10.48 -8.97 0.49
CA THR A 99 11.05 -9.84 -0.55
C THR A 99 11.20 -11.29 -0.07
N ALA A 100 11.52 -11.47 1.22
CA ALA A 100 11.66 -12.78 1.85
C ALA A 100 10.34 -13.40 2.33
N GLY A 101 9.18 -12.81 1.97
CA GLY A 101 7.86 -13.29 2.38
C GLY A 101 7.50 -12.99 3.83
N LEU A 102 8.22 -12.08 4.48
CA LEU A 102 7.96 -11.68 5.86
C LEU A 102 6.98 -10.49 5.90
N THR A 103 6.06 -10.54 6.86
CA THR A 103 5.04 -9.50 7.06
C THR A 103 5.08 -8.97 8.48
N ALA A 104 4.98 -7.65 8.63
CA ALA A 104 4.91 -7.00 9.93
C ALA A 104 3.59 -7.33 10.63
N THR A 105 3.64 -7.78 11.88
CA THR A 105 2.47 -8.27 12.63
C THR A 105 2.22 -7.56 13.94
N ASP A 106 3.28 -7.14 14.64
CA ASP A 106 3.19 -6.41 15.89
C ASP A 106 4.27 -5.35 15.96
N GLU A 107 4.04 -4.34 16.78
CA GLU A 107 4.96 -3.24 17.01
C GLU A 107 5.00 -2.90 18.50
N LEU A 108 6.18 -2.53 18.98
CA LEU A 108 6.34 -1.96 20.31
C LEU A 108 7.52 -1.00 20.37
N SER A 109 7.41 0.00 21.23
CA SER A 109 8.57 0.79 21.65
C SER A 109 9.31 0.04 22.77
N LEU A 110 10.62 -0.18 22.57
CA LEU A 110 11.51 -0.83 23.54
C LEU A 110 11.94 0.19 24.61
N ASP A 111 12.37 1.36 24.15
CA ASP A 111 12.78 2.51 24.96
C ASP A 111 12.70 3.82 24.15
N SER A 112 13.27 4.91 24.67
CA SER A 112 13.30 6.21 23.98
C SER A 112 14.19 6.25 22.73
N HIS A 113 14.96 5.20 22.45
CA HIS A 113 15.92 5.14 21.36
C HIS A 113 15.51 4.14 20.28
N TRP A 114 14.81 3.06 20.63
CA TRP A 114 14.48 1.97 19.72
C TRP A 114 13.01 1.58 19.76
N ASP A 115 12.42 1.51 18.59
CA ASP A 115 11.17 0.80 18.33
C ASP A 115 11.48 -0.58 17.72
N ALA A 116 10.57 -1.53 17.83
CA ALA A 116 10.71 -2.86 17.27
C ALA A 116 9.43 -3.34 16.60
N ILE A 117 9.58 -3.97 15.43
CA ILE A 117 8.49 -4.62 14.69
C ILE A 117 8.73 -6.11 14.60
N ARG A 118 7.68 -6.88 14.86
CA ARG A 118 7.66 -8.32 14.67
C ARG A 118 7.32 -8.65 13.23
N PHE A 119 8.12 -9.50 12.64
CA PHE A 119 7.89 -10.09 11.34
C PHE A 119 7.60 -11.58 11.52
N GLU A 120 6.50 -12.02 10.93
CA GLU A 120 6.22 -13.44 10.77
C GLU A 120 6.41 -13.79 9.30
N VAL A 121 6.73 -15.05 9.01
CA VAL A 121 6.49 -15.58 7.67
C VAL A 121 5.02 -15.40 7.45
N GLY A 122 4.67 -14.40 6.63
CA GLY A 122 3.29 -14.19 6.26
C GLY A 122 2.86 -15.50 5.64
N GLY A 123 1.84 -16.15 6.20
CA GLY A 123 1.08 -17.12 5.42
C GLY A 123 0.78 -16.43 4.10
N ASP A 124 1.33 -16.98 3.02
CA ASP A 124 1.54 -16.38 1.71
C ASP A 124 1.00 -14.96 1.61
N ILE A 125 1.85 -13.93 1.41
CA ILE A 125 1.37 -12.76 0.65
C ILE A 125 0.71 -13.41 -0.54
N PRO A 126 -0.63 -13.36 -0.64
CA PRO A 126 -1.26 -14.13 -1.67
C PRO A 126 -0.66 -13.55 -2.92
N GLY A 127 0.09 -14.36 -3.67
CA GLY A 127 0.80 -13.84 -4.83
C GLY A 127 -0.20 -13.06 -5.66
N ALA A 128 0.25 -12.11 -6.49
CA ALA A 128 -0.67 -11.27 -7.27
C ALA A 128 -1.90 -12.06 -7.77
N ASP A 129 -1.70 -13.32 -8.17
CA ASP A 129 -2.64 -14.41 -8.46
C ASP A 129 -3.78 -14.79 -7.48
N MET A 130 -3.84 -14.37 -6.22
CA MET A 130 -4.77 -14.93 -5.21
C MET A 130 -5.96 -14.03 -4.83
N LEU A 131 -6.00 -12.74 -5.22
CA LEU A 131 -7.20 -11.92 -5.02
C LEU A 131 -8.17 -12.09 -6.20
N PRO A 132 -9.48 -12.26 -5.94
CA PRO A 132 -10.44 -12.53 -6.99
C PRO A 132 -10.57 -11.30 -7.91
N VAL A 133 -10.10 -11.46 -9.14
CA VAL A 133 -10.28 -10.49 -10.22
C VAL A 133 -11.34 -10.93 -11.21
N GLY A 134 -12.03 -9.93 -11.76
CA GLY A 134 -13.01 -10.13 -12.79
C GLY A 134 -13.98 -8.97 -12.89
N ARG A 135 -14.96 -9.12 -13.79
CA ARG A 135 -15.97 -8.11 -14.09
C ARG A 135 -16.92 -7.83 -12.93
N GLN A 136 -17.32 -8.87 -12.19
CA GLN A 136 -18.45 -8.79 -11.26
C GLN A 136 -18.05 -8.26 -9.89
N ALA A 137 -18.93 -7.44 -9.31
CA ALA A 137 -18.76 -6.94 -7.95
C ALA A 137 -19.17 -8.00 -6.91
N SER A 138 -18.29 -8.31 -5.95
CA SER A 138 -18.60 -9.23 -4.86
C SER A 138 -19.79 -8.73 -4.01
N PRO A 139 -20.56 -9.64 -3.37
CA PRO A 139 -21.65 -9.25 -2.48
C PRO A 139 -21.19 -8.33 -1.36
N VAL A 140 -20.02 -8.61 -0.77
CA VAL A 140 -19.42 -7.78 0.29
C VAL A 140 -19.16 -6.36 -0.22
N PHE A 141 -18.56 -6.20 -1.39
CA PHE A 141 -18.34 -4.86 -1.95
C PHE A 141 -19.66 -4.13 -2.21
N ARG A 142 -20.69 -4.82 -2.70
CA ARG A 142 -22.00 -4.19 -2.94
C ARG A 142 -22.59 -3.66 -1.64
N VAL A 143 -22.52 -4.42 -0.55
CA VAL A 143 -22.98 -4.00 0.78
C VAL A 143 -22.15 -2.82 1.30
N VAL A 144 -20.82 -2.92 1.25
CA VAL A 144 -19.92 -1.84 1.68
C VAL A 144 -20.17 -0.56 0.89
N ARG A 145 -20.31 -0.66 -0.43
CA ARG A 145 -20.61 0.48 -1.31
C ARG A 145 -21.98 1.08 -1.01
N LEU A 146 -23.00 0.25 -0.78
CA LEU A 146 -24.35 0.71 -0.44
C LEU A 146 -24.37 1.51 0.87
N ALA A 147 -23.59 1.10 1.86
CA ALA A 147 -23.46 1.81 3.13
C ALA A 147 -22.57 3.06 3.02
N ALA A 148 -21.42 2.97 2.36
CA ALA A 148 -20.43 4.04 2.30
C ALA A 148 -20.85 5.20 1.39
N LEU A 149 -21.47 4.92 0.23
CA LEU A 149 -21.85 5.96 -0.73
C LEU A 149 -22.75 7.07 -0.13
N PRO A 150 -23.85 6.79 0.60
CA PRO A 150 -24.67 7.85 1.19
C PRO A 150 -23.91 8.63 2.28
N ILE A 151 -23.09 7.95 3.10
CA ILE A 151 -22.26 8.60 4.12
C ILE A 151 -21.30 9.59 3.45
N PHE A 152 -20.60 9.17 2.41
CA PHE A 152 -19.67 10.03 1.68
C PHE A 152 -20.39 11.19 0.98
N LYS A 153 -21.59 10.97 0.42
CA LYS A 153 -22.40 12.06 -0.18
C LYS A 153 -22.93 13.05 0.85
N LEU A 154 -23.13 12.62 2.10
CA LEU A 154 -23.46 13.52 3.21
C LEU A 154 -22.22 14.30 3.66
N MET A 155 -21.05 13.64 3.66
CA MET A 155 -19.80 14.24 4.10
C MET A 155 -19.17 15.17 3.07
N PHE A 156 -19.33 14.91 1.77
CA PHE A 156 -18.62 15.58 0.68
C PHE A 156 -19.53 15.91 -0.50
N ARG A 157 -19.19 16.97 -1.23
CA ARG A 157 -19.89 17.38 -2.45
C ARG A 157 -19.13 16.86 -3.67
N PHE A 158 -19.59 15.75 -4.23
CA PHE A 158 -18.96 15.19 -5.43
C PHE A 158 -19.40 15.93 -6.69
N ASP A 159 -18.42 16.40 -7.45
CA ASP A 159 -18.61 17.00 -8.76
C ASP A 159 -17.98 16.10 -9.81
N VAL A 160 -18.81 15.34 -10.53
CA VAL A 160 -18.38 14.28 -11.43
C VAL A 160 -18.83 14.59 -12.86
N GLU A 161 -17.88 14.75 -13.77
CA GLU A 161 -18.13 14.97 -15.20
C GLU A 161 -17.61 13.79 -16.03
N GLY A 162 -18.22 13.57 -17.20
CA GLY A 162 -17.78 12.56 -18.16
C GLY A 162 -18.21 11.12 -17.84
N ARG A 163 -19.21 10.90 -16.96
CA ARG A 163 -19.71 9.55 -16.62
C ARG A 163 -20.13 8.71 -17.83
N ALA A 164 -20.66 9.35 -18.88
CA ALA A 164 -21.08 8.67 -20.11
C ALA A 164 -19.90 8.07 -20.90
N ARG A 165 -18.67 8.50 -20.63
CA ARG A 165 -17.42 8.03 -21.27
C ARG A 165 -16.89 6.74 -20.66
N ILE A 166 -17.44 6.31 -19.52
CA ILE A 166 -17.00 5.09 -18.85
C ILE A 166 -17.31 3.88 -19.74
N PRO A 167 -16.29 3.09 -20.13
CA PRO A 167 -16.50 1.96 -21.03
C PRO A 167 -17.29 0.83 -20.35
N LYS A 168 -18.07 0.09 -21.14
CA LYS A 168 -18.80 -1.08 -20.65
C LYS A 168 -17.94 -2.35 -20.57
N GLY A 169 -16.86 -2.41 -21.35
CA GLY A 169 -15.90 -3.52 -21.41
C GLY A 169 -14.71 -3.33 -20.46
N PRO A 170 -13.70 -4.22 -20.47
CA PRO A 170 -12.47 -4.02 -19.72
C PRO A 170 -11.69 -2.80 -20.24
N TYR A 171 -11.00 -2.12 -19.33
CA TYR A 171 -10.14 -0.99 -19.64
C TYR A 171 -9.08 -0.80 -18.54
N VAL A 172 -8.04 -0.05 -18.86
CA VAL A 172 -7.09 0.44 -17.86
C VAL A 172 -7.51 1.85 -17.45
N LEU A 173 -7.78 2.07 -16.17
CA LEU A 173 -8.07 3.41 -15.62
C LEU A 173 -6.77 4.04 -15.14
N ILE A 174 -6.48 5.25 -15.59
CA ILE A 174 -5.39 6.05 -15.03
C ILE A 174 -5.92 7.29 -14.35
N ALA A 175 -5.36 7.63 -13.19
CA ALA A 175 -5.68 8.86 -12.48
C ALA A 175 -4.44 9.45 -11.80
N ASN A 176 -4.44 10.77 -11.59
CA ASN A 176 -3.45 11.38 -10.71
C ASN A 176 -3.66 10.96 -9.25
N HIS A 177 -2.63 11.08 -8.42
CA HIS A 177 -2.63 10.55 -7.05
C HIS A 177 -2.34 11.64 -6.02
N LEU A 178 -3.27 11.90 -5.11
CA LEU A 178 -3.19 12.88 -4.04
C LEU A 178 -3.21 12.23 -2.64
N GLY A 179 -3.89 11.09 -2.48
CA GLY A 179 -4.05 10.37 -1.22
C GLY A 179 -4.94 9.13 -1.32
N TRP A 180 -5.33 8.53 -0.19
CA TRP A 180 -6.19 7.34 -0.19
C TRP A 180 -7.63 7.62 -0.63
N MET A 181 -8.08 8.88 -0.46
CA MET A 181 -9.41 9.32 -0.90
C MET A 181 -9.64 9.12 -2.40
N ASP A 182 -8.58 9.10 -3.21
CA ASP A 182 -8.66 8.89 -4.66
C ASP A 182 -9.26 7.53 -4.99
N ALA A 183 -8.67 6.46 -4.45
CA ALA A 183 -9.10 5.09 -4.69
C ALA A 183 -10.52 4.85 -4.16
N ILE A 184 -10.84 5.42 -2.99
CA ILE A 184 -12.18 5.31 -2.41
C ILE A 184 -13.21 6.04 -3.27
N SER A 185 -12.91 7.26 -3.73
CA SER A 185 -13.80 8.05 -4.58
C SER A 185 -14.09 7.32 -5.89
N LEU A 186 -13.06 6.77 -6.53
CA LEU A 186 -13.21 5.99 -7.75
C LEU A 186 -14.09 4.74 -7.52
N LEU A 187 -13.86 3.95 -6.46
CA LEU A 187 -14.69 2.79 -6.11
C LEU A 187 -16.17 3.12 -5.86
N LEU A 188 -16.44 4.26 -5.23
CA LEU A 188 -17.79 4.68 -4.88
C LEU A 188 -18.53 5.32 -6.06
N LEU A 189 -17.83 6.13 -6.87
CA LEU A 189 -18.44 6.97 -7.89
C LEU A 189 -18.52 6.31 -9.27
N PHE A 190 -17.67 5.32 -9.55
CA PHE A 190 -17.77 4.53 -10.78
C PHE A 190 -18.87 3.47 -10.68
N PRO A 191 -19.32 2.94 -11.83
CA PRO A 191 -20.19 1.77 -11.86
C PRO A 191 -19.57 0.61 -11.06
N PRO A 192 -20.38 -0.20 -10.36
CA PRO A 192 -19.88 -1.37 -9.65
C PRO A 192 -19.29 -2.42 -10.61
N GLU A 193 -19.68 -2.37 -11.89
CA GLU A 193 -19.28 -3.31 -12.93
C GLU A 193 -19.05 -2.56 -14.27
N PRO A 194 -17.96 -2.84 -15.00
CA PRO A 194 -16.87 -3.76 -14.66
C PRO A 194 -16.10 -3.33 -13.41
N ARG A 195 -15.74 -4.28 -12.55
CA ARG A 195 -15.16 -4.01 -11.24
C ARG A 195 -13.75 -3.45 -11.37
N ILE A 196 -13.47 -2.39 -10.62
CA ILE A 196 -12.14 -1.76 -10.51
C ILE A 196 -11.25 -2.54 -9.53
N HIS A 197 -10.02 -2.81 -9.96
CA HIS A 197 -8.95 -3.46 -9.21
C HIS A 197 -7.70 -2.55 -9.22
N TYR A 198 -7.18 -2.20 -8.04
CA TYR A 198 -6.03 -1.30 -7.89
C TYR A 198 -4.73 -2.05 -7.86
N LEU A 199 -3.71 -1.52 -8.54
CA LEU A 199 -2.33 -1.90 -8.29
C LEU A 199 -1.81 -1.17 -7.05
N ALA A 200 -1.66 -1.86 -5.91
CA ALA A 200 -1.21 -1.22 -4.67
C ALA A 200 -0.29 -2.13 -3.85
N ASP A 201 0.62 -1.52 -3.08
CA ASP A 201 1.42 -2.23 -2.09
C ASP A 201 0.55 -2.52 -0.86
N PRO A 202 0.23 -3.79 -0.56
CA PRO A 202 -0.68 -4.13 0.54
C PRO A 202 -0.05 -3.91 1.92
N SER A 203 1.26 -3.70 2.01
CA SER A 203 2.02 -3.68 3.28
C SER A 203 1.44 -2.67 4.27
N SER A 204 1.02 -1.50 3.80
CA SER A 204 0.43 -0.46 4.66
C SER A 204 -0.94 -0.88 5.23
N MET A 205 -1.72 -1.67 4.49
CA MET A 205 -3.09 -2.08 4.79
C MET A 205 -3.15 -3.37 5.61
N MET A 206 -2.20 -4.28 5.40
CA MET A 206 -2.06 -5.54 6.16
C MET A 206 -1.86 -5.31 7.66
N ARG A 207 -1.32 -4.15 8.05
CA ARG A 207 -1.12 -3.75 9.45
C ARG A 207 -2.42 -3.62 10.23
N ASN A 208 -3.51 -3.23 9.57
CA ASN A 208 -4.81 -3.11 10.20
C ASN A 208 -5.65 -4.36 9.86
N ARG A 209 -5.59 -5.39 10.71
CA ARG A 209 -6.24 -6.69 10.49
C ARG A 209 -7.72 -6.61 10.07
N PRO A 210 -8.60 -5.81 10.69
CA PRO A 210 -9.98 -5.68 10.24
C PRO A 210 -10.10 -4.97 8.88
N LEU A 211 -9.28 -3.94 8.61
CA LEU A 211 -9.24 -3.30 7.30
C LEU A 211 -8.76 -4.26 6.21
N TRP A 212 -7.70 -5.04 6.49
CA TRP A 212 -7.19 -6.07 5.60
C TRP A 212 -8.23 -7.15 5.33
N ALA A 213 -8.95 -7.63 6.36
CA ALA A 213 -10.03 -8.59 6.19
C ALA A 213 -11.17 -8.02 5.33
N LEU A 214 -11.55 -6.76 5.54
CA LEU A 214 -12.57 -6.07 4.76
C LEU A 214 -12.14 -5.93 3.29
N VAL A 215 -10.90 -5.53 3.03
CA VAL A 215 -10.41 -5.36 1.66
C VAL A 215 -10.24 -6.70 0.95
N ARG A 216 -9.77 -7.75 1.65
CA ARG A 216 -9.76 -9.11 1.11
C ARG A 216 -11.16 -9.59 0.74
N ALA A 217 -12.15 -9.32 1.59
CA ALA A 217 -13.54 -9.72 1.36
C ALA A 217 -14.22 -8.88 0.25
N ALA A 218 -13.92 -7.59 0.19
CA ALA A 218 -14.40 -6.70 -0.86
C ALA A 218 -13.74 -7.00 -2.22
N GLY A 219 -12.50 -7.54 -2.21
CA GLY A 219 -11.66 -7.72 -3.39
C GLY A 219 -11.23 -6.39 -4.01
N GLY A 220 -10.47 -6.44 -5.11
CA GLY A 220 -10.13 -5.23 -5.86
C GLY A 220 -8.77 -4.61 -5.57
N ILE A 221 -7.86 -5.32 -4.89
CA ILE A 221 -6.45 -4.93 -4.83
C ILE A 221 -5.62 -6.02 -5.47
N VAL A 222 -4.77 -5.63 -6.39
CA VAL A 222 -3.71 -6.43 -6.98
C VAL A 222 -2.43 -6.01 -6.28
N PRO A 223 -1.84 -6.90 -5.46
CA PRO A 223 -0.66 -6.54 -4.70
C PRO A 223 0.52 -6.29 -5.66
N VAL A 224 1.17 -5.15 -5.48
CA VAL A 224 2.42 -4.80 -6.17
C VAL A 224 3.54 -4.77 -5.16
N ASP A 225 4.56 -5.59 -5.39
CA ASP A 225 5.83 -5.46 -4.68
C ASP A 225 6.66 -4.37 -5.38
N ARG A 226 6.90 -3.25 -4.67
CA ARG A 226 7.70 -2.13 -5.19
C ARG A 226 9.20 -2.44 -5.19
N ALA A 227 9.66 -3.43 -4.45
CA ALA A 227 11.07 -3.83 -4.32
C ALA A 227 11.48 -4.87 -5.37
N GLN A 228 10.55 -5.70 -5.85
CA GLN A 228 10.83 -6.68 -6.90
C GLN A 228 10.76 -6.06 -8.31
N ARG A 229 11.91 -6.04 -9.00
CA ARG A 229 11.99 -5.75 -10.46
C ARG A 229 11.38 -6.86 -11.33
N SER A 230 10.93 -7.97 -10.75
CA SER A 230 10.30 -9.10 -11.45
C SER A 230 8.82 -8.80 -11.74
N ASN A 231 8.59 -8.09 -12.85
CA ASN A 231 7.27 -7.65 -13.32
C ASN A 231 6.34 -8.79 -13.80
N THR A 232 6.80 -10.03 -13.96
CA THR A 232 6.04 -11.06 -14.71
C THR A 232 4.75 -11.52 -13.99
N ALA A 233 4.77 -11.66 -12.67
CA ALA A 233 3.59 -12.08 -11.91
C ALA A 233 2.50 -10.99 -11.91
N LEU A 234 2.91 -9.73 -11.76
CA LEU A 234 2.03 -8.57 -11.85
C LEU A 234 1.38 -8.48 -13.23
N PHE A 235 2.18 -8.54 -14.30
CA PHE A 235 1.69 -8.48 -15.68
C PHE A 235 0.70 -9.61 -15.98
N ARG A 236 1.00 -10.84 -15.54
CA ARG A 236 0.10 -11.99 -15.70
C ARG A 236 -1.23 -11.78 -14.97
N HIS A 237 -1.19 -11.19 -13.78
CA HIS A 237 -2.40 -10.94 -13.02
C HIS A 237 -3.24 -9.80 -13.62
N VAL A 238 -2.60 -8.72 -14.06
CA VAL A 238 -3.25 -7.63 -14.79
C VAL A 238 -3.92 -8.16 -16.06
N ALA A 239 -3.20 -8.94 -16.87
CA ALA A 239 -3.75 -9.59 -18.05
C ALA A 239 -4.99 -10.42 -17.72
N ARG A 240 -4.89 -11.31 -16.71
CA ARG A 240 -6.02 -12.12 -16.23
C ARG A 240 -7.23 -11.28 -15.78
N CYS A 241 -6.99 -10.16 -15.12
CA CYS A 241 -8.05 -9.25 -14.68
C CYS A 241 -8.80 -8.66 -15.87
N LEU A 242 -8.07 -8.16 -16.86
CA LEU A 242 -8.62 -7.57 -18.08
C LEU A 242 -9.33 -8.63 -18.94
N GLU A 243 -8.74 -9.82 -19.10
CA GLU A 243 -9.36 -10.99 -19.78
C GLU A 243 -10.69 -11.39 -19.13
N LYS A 244 -10.77 -11.36 -17.80
CA LYS A 244 -12.02 -11.63 -17.05
C LYS A 244 -13.01 -10.46 -17.06
N GLY A 245 -12.77 -9.44 -17.88
CA GLY A 245 -13.65 -8.29 -18.06
C GLY A 245 -13.64 -7.29 -16.88
N GLY A 246 -12.62 -7.34 -16.03
CA GLY A 246 -12.39 -6.37 -14.96
C GLY A 246 -11.69 -5.10 -15.47
N VAL A 247 -11.51 -4.14 -14.57
CA VAL A 247 -10.80 -2.89 -14.82
C VAL A 247 -9.58 -2.83 -13.92
N VAL A 248 -8.43 -2.47 -14.47
CA VAL A 248 -7.22 -2.22 -13.68
C VAL A 248 -7.03 -0.72 -13.52
N ALA A 249 -7.08 -0.22 -12.28
CA ALA A 249 -6.79 1.15 -11.95
C ALA A 249 -5.33 1.31 -11.52
N VAL A 250 -4.65 2.27 -12.14
CA VAL A 250 -3.25 2.58 -11.92
C VAL A 250 -3.12 4.07 -11.63
N PHE A 251 -2.35 4.40 -10.60
CA PHE A 251 -1.84 5.74 -10.36
C PHE A 251 -0.43 5.81 -10.95
N PRO A 252 -0.26 6.30 -12.20
CA PRO A 252 0.98 6.12 -12.95
C PRO A 252 2.14 6.94 -12.38
N GLU A 253 1.87 7.94 -11.53
CA GLU A 253 2.87 8.67 -10.74
C GLU A 253 3.66 7.74 -9.79
N GLY A 254 3.00 6.70 -9.28
CA GLY A 254 3.59 5.74 -8.34
C GLY A 254 3.82 6.28 -6.92
N ASP A 255 3.56 7.55 -6.68
CA ASP A 255 3.58 8.22 -5.38
C ASP A 255 2.49 9.29 -5.32
N PHE A 256 2.23 9.84 -4.14
CA PHE A 256 1.30 10.95 -3.98
C PHE A 256 1.94 12.25 -4.48
N GLY A 257 1.28 12.93 -5.41
CA GLY A 257 1.62 14.27 -5.87
C GLY A 257 1.73 15.25 -4.69
N PRO A 258 2.70 16.17 -4.71
CA PRO A 258 3.00 17.03 -3.57
C PRO A 258 1.88 18.04 -3.29
N ARG A 259 1.17 18.48 -4.34
CA ARG A 259 0.13 19.53 -4.29
C ARG A 259 -0.99 19.25 -5.28
N GLU A 260 -2.14 19.86 -5.02
CA GLU A 260 -3.28 19.84 -5.95
C GLU A 260 -2.90 20.47 -7.31
N GLY A 261 -3.23 19.78 -8.41
CA GLY A 261 -2.96 20.26 -9.76
C GLY A 261 -1.52 20.08 -10.25
N GLU A 262 -0.61 19.59 -9.41
CA GLU A 262 0.75 19.22 -9.81
C GLU A 262 0.83 17.70 -10.05
N LEU A 263 1.34 17.29 -11.21
CA LEU A 263 1.55 15.88 -11.56
C LEU A 263 3.03 15.52 -11.48
N LEU A 264 3.32 14.34 -10.94
CA LEU A 264 4.60 13.67 -11.10
C LEU A 264 4.70 13.01 -12.49
N PRO A 265 5.92 12.71 -12.98
CA PRO A 265 6.10 11.97 -14.22
C PRO A 265 5.41 10.60 -14.20
N PHE A 266 4.69 10.27 -15.27
CA PHE A 266 3.98 8.99 -15.34
C PHE A 266 4.94 7.85 -15.69
N LYS A 267 4.82 6.73 -15.00
CA LYS A 267 5.46 5.46 -15.36
C LYS A 267 4.73 4.78 -16.52
N LYS A 268 5.46 4.02 -17.34
CA LYS A 268 4.92 3.37 -18.55
C LYS A 268 4.06 2.11 -18.31
N GLY A 269 3.97 1.62 -17.07
CA GLY A 269 3.32 0.34 -16.75
C GLY A 269 1.87 0.24 -17.27
N PHE A 270 1.07 1.29 -17.11
CA PHE A 270 -0.31 1.31 -17.60
C PHE A 270 -0.42 1.17 -19.13
N ALA A 271 0.54 1.74 -19.87
CA ALA A 271 0.54 1.70 -21.32
C ALA A 271 0.89 0.30 -21.82
N HIS A 272 1.85 -0.38 -21.18
CA HIS A 272 2.10 -1.80 -21.43
C HIS A 272 0.84 -2.64 -21.18
N PHE A 273 0.19 -2.49 -20.02
CA PHE A 273 -1.02 -3.26 -19.71
C PHE A 273 -2.13 -3.08 -20.74
N ALA A 274 -2.34 -1.84 -21.20
CA ALA A 274 -3.40 -1.52 -22.15
C ALA A 274 -3.09 -2.03 -23.57
N VAL A 275 -1.84 -1.88 -24.03
CA VAL A 275 -1.41 -2.34 -25.36
C VAL A 275 -1.37 -3.86 -25.41
N ASP A 276 -0.77 -4.52 -24.42
CA ASP A 276 -0.64 -5.98 -24.37
C ASP A 276 -2.01 -6.67 -24.33
N ALA A 277 -2.97 -6.09 -23.60
CA ALA A 277 -4.34 -6.62 -23.51
C ALA A 277 -5.28 -6.13 -24.63
N GLY A 278 -4.84 -5.21 -25.49
CA GLY A 278 -5.67 -4.63 -26.55
C GLY A 278 -6.89 -3.86 -26.02
N VAL A 279 -6.81 -3.27 -24.82
CA VAL A 279 -7.90 -2.51 -24.19
C VAL A 279 -7.61 -1.02 -24.19
N GLN A 280 -8.66 -0.20 -24.11
CA GLN A 280 -8.53 1.25 -24.02
C GLN A 280 -8.03 1.73 -22.65
N VAL A 281 -7.42 2.92 -22.62
CA VAL A 281 -7.06 3.65 -21.41
C VAL A 281 -8.11 4.71 -21.11
N LEU A 282 -8.68 4.72 -19.91
CA LEU A 282 -9.61 5.76 -19.45
C LEU A 282 -8.85 6.76 -18.54
N PRO A 283 -8.56 7.98 -19.03
CA PRO A 283 -7.93 9.01 -18.23
C PRO A 283 -8.94 9.67 -17.28
N VAL A 284 -8.53 9.88 -16.03
CA VAL A 284 -9.32 10.55 -15.00
C VAL A 284 -8.45 11.57 -14.29
N ALA A 285 -9.00 12.77 -14.04
CA ALA A 285 -8.38 13.76 -13.16
C ALA A 285 -9.19 13.91 -11.88
N LEU A 286 -8.47 13.98 -10.76
CA LEU A 286 -8.96 14.11 -9.40
C LEU A 286 -8.45 15.42 -8.81
N ALA A 287 -9.32 16.16 -8.14
CA ALA A 287 -8.94 17.40 -7.44
C ALA A 287 -9.77 17.63 -6.18
N GLY A 288 -9.17 18.32 -5.22
CA GLY A 288 -9.75 18.63 -3.91
C GLY A 288 -9.62 17.49 -2.89
N MET A 289 -8.82 16.46 -3.17
CA MET A 289 -8.66 15.27 -2.34
C MET A 289 -7.40 15.30 -1.46
N LYS A 290 -6.49 16.26 -1.65
CA LYS A 290 -5.23 16.37 -0.88
C LYS A 290 -5.45 16.79 0.56
N GLU A 291 -6.37 17.72 0.79
CA GLU A 291 -6.84 18.12 2.11
C GLU A 291 -8.34 17.92 2.19
N ILE A 292 -8.88 17.35 3.26
CA ILE A 292 -10.28 16.94 3.29
C ILE A 292 -10.97 17.53 4.53
N TRP A 293 -12.16 18.09 4.36
CA TRP A 293 -13.01 18.54 5.46
C TRP A 293 -14.49 18.32 5.13
N LEU A 294 -15.33 18.37 6.16
CA LEU A 294 -16.77 18.15 6.00
C LEU A 294 -17.39 19.22 5.08
N GLY A 295 -18.09 18.78 4.05
CA GLY A 295 -18.71 19.60 3.02
C GLY A 295 -17.77 20.01 1.87
N LYS A 296 -16.51 19.55 1.86
CA LYS A 296 -15.57 19.86 0.76
C LYS A 296 -16.09 19.33 -0.58
N ARG A 297 -15.84 20.11 -1.65
CA ARG A 297 -16.09 19.68 -3.03
C ARG A 297 -14.93 18.80 -3.51
N LEU A 298 -15.26 17.60 -3.97
CA LEU A 298 -14.31 16.63 -4.52
C LEU A 298 -14.63 16.46 -6.02
N CYS A 299 -13.68 16.81 -6.87
CA CYS A 299 -13.88 16.83 -8.32
C CYS A 299 -13.32 15.56 -8.96
N VAL A 300 -14.10 14.97 -9.88
CA VAL A 300 -13.69 13.84 -10.71
C VAL A 300 -14.03 14.18 -12.16
N ARG A 301 -13.03 14.25 -13.02
CA ARG A 301 -13.17 14.54 -14.46
C ARG A 301 -12.75 13.33 -15.25
N ILE A 302 -13.69 12.71 -15.95
CA ILE A 302 -13.47 11.51 -16.75
C ILE A 302 -13.28 11.94 -18.21
N GLY A 303 -12.13 11.63 -18.80
CA GLY A 303 -11.81 11.98 -20.18
C GLY A 303 -12.30 10.96 -21.20
N GLU A 304 -12.04 11.27 -22.47
CA GLU A 304 -12.32 10.34 -23.56
C GLU A 304 -11.40 9.12 -23.48
N PRO A 305 -11.92 7.90 -23.68
CA PRO A 305 -11.07 6.72 -23.68
C PRO A 305 -10.09 6.72 -24.85
N ILE A 306 -8.83 6.41 -24.56
CA ILE A 306 -7.75 6.35 -25.53
C ILE A 306 -7.67 4.93 -26.07
N SER A 307 -7.94 4.76 -27.36
CA SER A 307 -7.76 3.47 -28.05
C SER A 307 -6.28 3.13 -28.20
N THR A 308 -5.93 1.87 -27.93
CA THR A 308 -4.57 1.31 -28.11
C THR A 308 -4.35 0.70 -29.50
N ALA A 309 -5.42 0.55 -30.31
CA ALA A 309 -5.32 -0.05 -31.63
C ALA A 309 -4.33 0.71 -32.52
N GLY A 310 -3.33 -0.01 -33.05
CA GLY A 310 -2.30 0.51 -33.94
C GLY A 310 -1.29 1.46 -33.29
N LYS A 311 -1.28 1.62 -31.96
CA LYS A 311 -0.38 2.54 -31.24
C LYS A 311 0.74 1.80 -30.53
N SER A 312 1.89 2.45 -30.43
CA SER A 312 3.00 1.96 -29.59
C SER A 312 2.74 2.25 -28.11
N VAL A 313 3.46 1.54 -27.22
CA VAL A 313 3.42 1.80 -25.77
C VAL A 313 3.80 3.25 -25.45
N ASP A 314 4.81 3.79 -26.12
CA ASP A 314 5.27 5.17 -25.87
C ASP A 314 4.24 6.20 -26.32
N GLU A 315 3.52 5.94 -27.41
CA GLU A 315 2.43 6.81 -27.86
C GLU A 315 1.26 6.80 -26.86
N VAL A 316 0.84 5.61 -26.39
CA VAL A 316 -0.23 5.47 -25.39
C VAL A 316 0.18 6.10 -24.05
N HIS A 317 1.45 5.96 -23.65
CA HIS A 317 2.00 6.58 -22.44
C HIS A 317 1.88 8.11 -22.50
N ARG A 318 2.36 8.72 -23.60
CA ARG A 318 2.26 10.16 -23.82
C ARG A 318 0.82 10.65 -23.87
N LEU A 319 -0.04 9.99 -24.66
CA LEU A 319 -1.46 10.34 -24.76
C LEU A 319 -2.18 10.26 -23.41
N GLY A 320 -1.85 9.26 -22.60
CA GLY A 320 -2.41 9.11 -21.25
C GLY A 320 -2.02 10.26 -20.33
N GLN A 321 -0.75 10.65 -20.33
CA GLN A 321 -0.26 11.79 -19.53
C GLN A 321 -0.86 13.11 -20.01
N ASP A 322 -0.87 13.36 -21.32
CA ASP A 322 -1.46 14.56 -21.92
C ASP A 322 -2.95 14.67 -21.58
N ALA A 323 -3.69 13.56 -21.65
CA ALA A 323 -5.12 13.54 -21.36
C ALA A 323 -5.43 13.82 -19.88
N VAL A 324 -4.70 13.21 -18.93
CA VAL A 324 -4.91 13.53 -17.50
C VAL A 324 -4.54 14.98 -17.21
N THR A 325 -3.45 15.48 -17.80
CA THR A 325 -3.03 16.88 -17.65
C THR A 325 -4.10 17.85 -18.15
N ALA A 326 -4.70 17.59 -19.31
CA ALA A 326 -5.76 18.42 -19.88
C ALA A 326 -7.07 18.38 -19.06
N LEU A 327 -7.32 17.30 -18.31
CA LEU A 327 -8.50 17.15 -17.46
C LEU A 327 -8.36 17.81 -16.09
N LEU A 328 -7.14 18.15 -15.65
CA LEU A 328 -6.92 18.76 -14.36
C LEU A 328 -7.65 20.11 -14.26
N PRO A 329 -8.60 20.27 -13.34
CA PRO A 329 -9.24 21.55 -13.15
C PRO A 329 -8.23 22.55 -12.57
N ARG A 330 -8.38 23.83 -12.90
CA ARG A 330 -7.72 24.89 -12.14
C ARG A 330 -8.24 24.83 -10.71
N TYR A 331 -7.42 24.32 -9.80
CA TYR A 331 -7.80 24.15 -8.41
C TYR A 331 -7.39 25.38 -7.60
N THR A 332 -8.34 25.92 -6.86
CA THR A 332 -8.07 26.93 -5.84
C THR A 332 -8.72 26.46 -4.56
N GLU A 333 -7.88 26.29 -3.54
CA GLU A 333 -8.31 25.85 -2.22
C GLU A 333 -9.34 26.85 -1.66
N PRO A 334 -10.57 26.41 -1.31
CA PRO A 334 -11.57 27.29 -0.76
C PRO A 334 -11.09 27.99 0.52
N THR A 335 -11.32 29.31 0.58
CA THR A 335 -11.08 30.11 1.80
C THR A 335 -12.21 29.89 2.81
N GLY A 336 -11.90 29.97 4.11
CA GLY A 336 -12.89 29.89 5.19
C GLY A 336 -12.73 28.69 6.13
N ARG A 337 -13.82 28.36 6.85
CA ARG A 337 -13.81 27.30 7.88
C ARG A 337 -13.68 25.91 7.25
N LYS A 338 -12.75 25.11 7.78
CA LYS A 338 -12.48 23.73 7.34
C LYS A 338 -12.80 22.74 8.48
N PRO A 339 -14.08 22.44 8.74
CA PRO A 339 -14.51 21.60 9.87
C PRO A 339 -13.95 20.18 9.79
N LEU A 340 -13.42 19.68 10.92
CA LEU A 340 -12.82 18.35 11.04
C LEU A 340 -11.62 18.08 10.11
N ARG A 341 -10.99 19.12 9.52
CA ARG A 341 -9.88 18.97 8.57
C ARG A 341 -8.78 18.04 9.07
N ARG A 342 -8.26 18.27 10.30
CA ARG A 342 -7.14 17.47 10.82
C ARG A 342 -7.50 15.98 10.94
N TRP A 343 -8.73 15.70 11.38
CA TRP A 343 -9.20 14.33 11.55
C TRP A 343 -9.49 13.66 10.21
N LEU A 344 -10.23 14.33 9.31
CA LEU A 344 -10.58 13.79 8.01
C LEU A 344 -9.37 13.66 7.08
N THR A 345 -8.48 14.64 7.02
CA THR A 345 -7.24 14.52 6.24
C THR A 345 -6.34 13.42 6.79
N GLY A 346 -6.23 13.25 8.12
CA GLY A 346 -5.41 12.19 8.70
C GLY A 346 -5.97 10.77 8.56
N LEU A 347 -7.24 10.65 8.17
CA LEU A 347 -7.90 9.35 7.93
C LEU A 347 -7.59 8.79 6.53
N PHE A 348 -7.23 9.65 5.57
CA PHE A 348 -7.03 9.32 4.15
C PHE A 348 -5.63 9.73 3.66
#